data_AF-A0A815A010-F1
#
_entry.id   AF-A0A815A010-F1
#
_cell.length_a   1.000
_cell.length_b   1.000
_cell.length_c   1.000
_cell.angle_alpha   90.00
_cell.angle_beta   90.00
_cell.angle_gamma   90.00
#
_symmetry.space_group_name_H-M   'P 1'
#
loop_
_entity.id
_entity.type
_entity.pdbx_description
1 polymer ?
#
loop_
_entity_poly.entity_id
_entity_poly.type
_entity_poly.pdbx_seq_one_letter_code
_entity_poly.pdbx_strand_id
1 'polypeptide(L)'
;MSGKSEEVLIMFAEFVESTHGRRQSCYLAYRYSLKRKSQNGSEYWVRVKCNATATSYSDASIVVRDHHTHLPDETDMEILQIRKTLKRKVMEESGPIDRIVEEAYHAANRQSQSSDLIFNLPLIHRMKNTSQKQRCKTGSPIPQSIEQLPYPLPDVYCNTTKSELFLLYDGSLGGTRSLVFASYNDIVYLSQQEHWYSDGTFYTCPSIFYQIYSIHAYYDGMSTPCVFALLGGESEET
;
A
#
# COMPACT_ATOMS: atom_id res chain seq x y z
N MET A 1 19.44 26.78 50.97
CA MET A 1 19.66 26.60 49.52
C MET A 1 18.90 25.36 49.09
N SER A 2 17.70 25.55 48.53
CA SER A 2 16.81 24.45 48.15
C SER A 2 17.28 23.88 46.82
N GLY A 3 17.95 22.73 46.85
CA GLY A 3 18.23 21.95 45.65
C GLY A 3 16.91 21.43 45.09
N LYS A 4 16.48 21.98 43.95
CA LYS A 4 15.44 21.36 43.14
C LYS A 4 16.03 20.06 42.61
N SER A 5 15.60 18.95 43.20
CA SER A 5 15.69 17.64 42.57
C SER A 5 14.84 17.68 41.30
N GLU A 6 15.47 17.91 40.15
CA GLU A 6 14.85 17.59 38.87
C GLU A 6 14.66 16.07 38.83
N GLU A 7 13.42 15.62 39.05
CA GLU A 7 13.02 14.25 38.74
C GLU A 7 13.24 14.04 37.24
N VAL A 8 14.34 13.37 36.89
CA VAL A 8 14.57 12.88 35.54
C VAL A 8 13.64 11.68 35.35
N LEU A 9 12.40 11.95 34.92
CA LEU A 9 11.49 10.92 34.46
C LEU A 9 12.13 10.22 33.25
N ILE A 10 12.56 8.96 33.44
CA ILE A 10 12.96 8.08 32.35
C ILE A 10 11.68 7.73 31.58
N MET A 11 11.53 8.26 30.38
CA MET A 11 10.35 8.08 29.55
C MET A 11 10.73 7.47 28.21
N PHE A 12 9.82 6.70 27.61
CA PHE A 12 10.04 6.00 26.35
C PHE A 12 9.45 6.80 25.18
N ALA A 13 10.21 6.93 24.08
CA ALA A 13 9.75 7.61 22.87
C ALA A 13 9.38 6.60 21.77
N GLU A 14 8.39 6.94 20.95
CA GLU A 14 8.12 6.19 19.72
C GLU A 14 9.01 6.73 18.58
N PHE A 15 9.62 5.83 17.81
CA PHE A 15 10.43 6.20 16.65
C PHE A 15 9.72 5.86 15.35
N VAL A 16 9.70 6.82 14.42
CA VAL A 16 9.00 6.72 13.14
C VAL A 16 9.91 7.24 12.02
N GLU A 17 9.75 6.74 10.80
CA GLU A 17 10.43 7.29 9.63
C GLU A 17 9.54 8.24 8.85
N SER A 18 10.10 9.38 8.45
CA SER A 18 9.44 10.33 7.55
C SER A 18 9.34 9.77 6.13
N THR A 19 8.54 10.44 5.28
CA THR A 19 8.39 10.12 3.85
C THR A 19 9.70 10.16 3.06
N HIS A 20 10.72 10.86 3.56
CA HIS A 20 12.05 10.98 2.95
C HIS A 20 13.09 10.08 3.64
N GLY A 21 12.66 9.10 4.46
CA GLY A 21 13.55 8.16 5.16
C GLY A 21 14.31 8.77 6.34
N ARG A 22 14.04 10.01 6.73
CA ARG A 22 14.64 10.59 7.94
C ARG A 22 13.95 10.05 9.19
N ARG A 23 14.73 9.61 10.18
CA ARG A 23 14.20 9.18 11.48
C ARG A 23 13.63 10.34 12.27
N GLN A 24 12.49 10.08 12.90
CA GLN A 24 11.74 10.99 13.75
C GLN A 24 11.46 10.30 15.09
N SER A 25 11.41 11.09 16.15
CA SER A 25 10.99 10.66 17.47
C SER A 25 9.72 11.41 17.83
N CYS A 26 8.74 10.69 18.39
CA CYS A 26 7.48 11.22 18.85
C CYS A 26 7.40 11.03 20.37
N TYR A 27 7.14 12.12 21.08
CA TYR A 27 7.06 12.14 22.53
C TYR A 27 6.03 13.19 22.97
N LEU A 28 5.04 12.80 23.79
CA LEU A 28 3.92 13.65 24.25
C LEU A 28 3.26 14.47 23.13
N ALA A 29 3.02 13.83 21.98
CA ALA A 29 2.49 14.46 20.77
C ALA A 29 3.32 15.62 20.18
N TYR A 30 4.62 15.65 20.48
CA TYR A 30 5.61 16.46 19.80
C TYR A 30 6.52 15.61 18.91
N ARG A 31 6.82 16.15 17.72
CA ARG A 31 7.69 15.52 16.73
C ARG A 31 9.07 16.15 16.70
N TYR A 32 10.09 15.31 16.84
CA TYR A 32 11.49 15.69 16.74
C TYR A 32 12.16 14.98 15.56
N SER A 33 13.06 15.69 14.87
CA SER A 33 13.87 15.14 13.79
C SER A 33 15.28 14.87 14.27
N LEU A 34 15.84 13.73 13.88
CA LEU A 34 17.21 13.37 14.22
C LEU A 34 18.18 14.38 13.59
N LYS A 35 19.10 14.94 14.39
CA LYS A 35 20.10 15.91 13.91
C LYS A 35 21.53 15.41 14.01
N ARG A 36 21.86 14.63 15.04
CA ARG A 36 23.18 14.00 15.17
C ARG A 36 23.07 12.67 15.92
N LYS A 37 24.00 11.77 15.62
CA LYS A 37 24.28 10.58 16.42
C LYS A 37 25.67 10.74 17.03
N SER A 38 25.79 10.45 18.31
CA SER A 38 27.05 10.47 19.03
C SER A 38 27.73 9.10 18.95
N GLN A 39 29.04 9.05 19.15
CA GLN A 39 29.83 7.81 19.14
C GLN A 39 29.42 6.84 20.25
N ASN A 40 28.88 7.36 21.35
CA ASN A 40 28.34 6.57 22.47
C ASN A 40 26.92 6.00 22.19
N GLY A 41 26.41 6.13 20.97
CA GLY A 41 25.09 5.63 20.58
C GLY A 41 23.92 6.54 20.95
N SER A 42 24.15 7.69 21.62
CA SER A 42 23.06 8.63 21.89
C SER A 42 22.66 9.39 20.63
N GLU A 43 21.36 9.67 20.52
CA GLU A 43 20.77 10.35 19.38
C GLU A 43 20.20 11.68 19.84
N TYR A 44 20.55 12.77 19.16
CA TYR A 44 20.09 14.12 19.49
C TYR A 44 19.10 14.61 18.45
N TRP A 45 17.97 15.09 18.96
CA TRP A 45 16.76 15.39 18.23
C TRP A 45 16.39 16.85 18.41
N VAL A 46 15.91 17.46 17.33
CA VAL A 46 15.44 18.85 17.34
C VAL A 46 14.01 18.90 16.84
N ARG A 47 13.16 19.64 17.54
CA ARG A 47 11.75 19.80 17.18
C ARG A 47 11.64 20.54 15.85
N VAL A 48 10.69 20.13 15.01
CA VAL A 48 10.53 20.68 13.65
C VAL A 48 10.05 22.14 13.63
N LYS A 49 9.09 22.52 14.48
CA LYS A 49 8.47 23.86 14.49
C LYS A 49 8.85 24.76 15.71
N CYS A 50 9.81 24.36 16.56
CA CYS A 50 10.32 25.17 17.70
C CYS A 50 11.71 24.72 18.16
N ASN A 51 12.27 25.41 19.15
CA ASN A 51 13.65 25.21 19.63
C ASN A 51 13.81 24.11 20.69
N ALA A 52 12.76 23.35 21.00
CA ALA A 52 12.86 22.23 21.94
C ALA A 52 13.78 21.13 21.39
N THR A 53 14.51 20.48 22.31
CA THR A 53 15.52 19.47 21.98
C THR A 53 15.35 18.25 22.86
N ALA A 54 15.75 17.10 22.35
CA ALA A 54 15.72 15.86 23.10
C ALA A 54 16.96 15.02 22.80
N THR A 55 17.38 14.20 23.76
CA THR A 55 18.43 13.19 23.58
C THR A 55 17.84 11.84 23.94
N SER A 56 17.90 10.89 23.01
CA SER A 56 17.53 9.51 23.29
C SER A 56 18.76 8.62 23.41
N TYR A 57 18.62 7.53 24.14
CA TYR A 57 19.67 6.57 24.43
C TYR A 57 19.32 5.18 23.87
N SER A 58 20.27 4.25 23.95
CA SER A 58 20.14 2.90 23.37
C SER A 58 19.03 2.05 23.98
N ASP A 59 18.63 2.36 25.21
CA ASP A 59 17.53 1.73 25.95
C ASP A 59 16.15 2.35 25.63
N ALA A 60 16.08 3.18 24.58
CA ALA A 60 14.90 3.96 24.19
C ALA A 60 14.42 5.00 25.21
N SER A 61 15.19 5.25 26.28
CA SER A 61 14.95 6.38 27.16
C SER A 61 15.18 7.70 26.40
N ILE A 62 14.37 8.72 26.71
CA ILE A 62 14.50 10.06 26.15
C ILE A 62 14.56 11.10 27.27
N VAL A 63 15.52 12.00 27.16
CA VAL A 63 15.63 13.20 28.01
C VAL A 63 15.31 14.40 27.16
N VAL A 64 14.19 15.05 27.46
CA VAL A 64 13.74 16.26 26.75
C VAL A 64 14.23 17.48 27.51
N ARG A 65 14.95 18.36 26.81
CA ARG A 65 15.29 19.70 27.30
C ARG A 65 14.30 20.67 26.68
N ASP A 66 13.21 20.86 27.41
CA ASP A 66 11.99 21.43 26.87
C ASP A 66 11.77 22.89 27.28
N HIS A 67 11.28 23.68 26.32
CA HIS A 67 10.55 24.93 26.47
C HIS A 67 9.61 25.03 25.26
N HIS A 68 8.62 24.14 25.16
CA HIS A 68 7.52 24.30 24.22
C HIS A 68 6.72 25.55 24.60
N THR A 69 6.66 26.51 23.69
CA THR A 69 5.83 27.72 23.82
C THR A 69 4.48 27.58 23.12
N HIS A 70 4.10 26.35 22.79
CA HIS A 70 2.90 26.01 22.04
C HIS A 70 2.36 24.67 22.52
N LEU A 71 1.09 24.41 22.22
CA LEU A 71 0.45 23.14 22.53
C LEU A 71 1.00 21.97 21.68
N PRO A 72 0.82 20.72 22.13
CA PRO A 72 1.08 19.53 21.32
C PRO A 72 0.26 19.51 20.03
N ASP A 73 0.77 18.83 19.01
CA ASP A 73 0.13 18.75 17.69
C ASP A 73 -0.50 17.37 17.52
N GLU A 74 -1.61 17.15 18.24
CA GLU A 74 -2.32 15.86 18.31
C GLU A 74 -2.81 15.42 16.92
N THR A 75 -3.28 16.37 16.10
CA THR A 75 -3.70 16.10 14.72
C THR A 75 -2.54 15.63 13.85
N ASP A 76 -1.36 16.25 13.95
CA ASP A 76 -0.17 15.83 13.19
C ASP A 76 0.33 14.44 13.64
N MET A 77 0.12 14.07 14.91
CA MET A 77 0.39 12.71 15.40
C MET A 77 -0.59 11.68 14.85
N GLU A 78 -1.88 12.00 14.84
CA GLU A 78 -2.89 11.12 14.26
C GLU A 78 -2.64 10.88 12.77
N ILE A 79 -2.29 11.93 12.02
CA ILE A 79 -1.92 11.84 10.60
C ILE A 79 -0.72 10.91 10.38
N LEU A 80 0.29 10.94 11.26
CA LEU A 80 1.41 10.00 11.17
C LEU A 80 0.95 8.56 11.33
N GLN A 81 0.09 8.31 12.31
CA GLN A 81 -0.37 6.96 12.60
C GLN A 81 -1.22 6.41 11.46
N ILE A 82 -2.06 7.24 10.85
CA ILE A 82 -2.81 6.90 9.64
C ILE A 82 -1.85 6.55 8.50
N ARG A 83 -0.82 7.38 8.25
CA ARG A 83 0.18 7.12 7.20
C ARG A 83 0.98 5.84 7.45
N LYS A 84 1.37 5.57 8.70
CA LYS A 84 2.08 4.35 9.10
C LYS A 84 1.22 3.11 8.86
N THR A 85 -0.04 3.17 9.26
CA THR A 85 -1.02 2.10 9.06
C THR A 85 -1.28 1.86 7.58
N LEU A 86 -1.48 2.93 6.81
CA LEU A 86 -1.67 2.84 5.36
C LEU A 86 -0.45 2.22 4.68
N LYS A 87 0.77 2.67 5.03
CA LYS A 87 2.01 2.08 4.48
C LYS A 87 2.07 0.58 4.76
N ARG A 88 1.76 0.15 5.98
CA ARG A 88 1.71 -1.28 6.33
C ARG A 88 0.68 -2.04 5.49
N LYS A 89 -0.57 -1.57 5.43
CA LYS A 89 -1.64 -2.20 4.63
C LYS A 89 -1.28 -2.33 3.15
N VAL A 90 -0.71 -1.28 2.56
CA VAL A 90 -0.30 -1.28 1.15
C VAL A 90 0.73 -2.37 0.83
N MET A 91 1.56 -2.70 1.82
CA MET A 91 2.63 -3.69 1.72
C MET A 91 2.15 -5.13 1.97
N GLU A 92 1.15 -5.30 2.82
CA GLU A 92 0.62 -6.61 3.21
C GLU A 92 -0.57 -7.07 2.34
N GLU A 93 -1.36 -6.13 1.83
CA GLU A 93 -2.56 -6.42 1.04
C GLU A 93 -2.27 -6.34 -0.47
N SER A 94 -2.65 -7.36 -1.23
CA SER A 94 -2.54 -7.39 -2.70
C SER A 94 -3.68 -6.67 -3.44
N GLY A 95 -4.69 -6.17 -2.73
CA GLY A 95 -5.87 -5.54 -3.33
C GLY A 95 -5.57 -4.19 -4.02
N PRO A 96 -6.57 -3.63 -4.75
CA PRO A 96 -6.43 -2.33 -5.42
C PRO A 96 -6.01 -1.23 -4.43
N ILE A 97 -5.01 -0.43 -4.81
CA ILE A 97 -4.52 0.69 -3.97
C ILE A 97 -5.65 1.65 -3.62
N ASP A 98 -6.55 1.90 -4.56
CA ASP A 98 -7.70 2.79 -4.39
C ASP A 98 -8.58 2.37 -3.22
N ARG A 99 -8.96 1.08 -3.19
CA ARG A 99 -9.74 0.49 -2.10
C ARG A 99 -9.02 0.65 -0.76
N ILE A 100 -7.73 0.31 -0.70
CA ILE A 100 -6.94 0.36 0.54
C ILE A 100 -6.85 1.80 1.09
N VAL A 101 -6.63 2.78 0.21
CA VAL A 101 -6.53 4.19 0.58
C VAL A 101 -7.89 4.73 1.04
N GLU A 102 -8.96 4.41 0.33
CA GLU A 102 -10.32 4.84 0.67
C GLU A 102 -10.78 4.24 1.99
N GLU A 103 -10.57 2.94 2.22
CA GLU A 103 -10.85 2.29 3.51
C GLU A 103 -10.08 2.95 4.66
N ALA A 104 -8.79 3.26 4.45
CA ALA A 104 -7.98 3.94 5.45
C ALA A 104 -8.48 5.37 5.72
N TYR A 105 -8.88 6.10 4.69
CA TYR A 105 -9.43 7.44 4.80
C TYR A 105 -10.77 7.44 5.56
N HIS A 106 -11.68 6.52 5.21
CA HIS A 106 -12.95 6.36 5.91
C HIS A 106 -12.78 5.89 7.35
N ALA A 107 -11.82 5.00 7.62
CA ALA A 107 -11.52 4.57 8.99
C ALA A 107 -11.01 5.74 9.85
N ALA A 108 -10.09 6.55 9.30
CA ALA A 108 -9.59 7.75 9.96
C ALA A 108 -10.72 8.74 10.28
N ASN A 109 -11.61 8.98 9.31
CA ASN A 109 -12.72 9.91 9.50
C ASN A 109 -13.73 9.46 10.59
N ARG A 110 -13.91 8.14 10.79
CA ARG A 110 -14.81 7.61 11.81
C ARG A 110 -14.22 7.59 13.22
N GLN A 111 -12.89 7.46 13.33
CA GLN A 111 -12.20 7.21 14.59
C GLN A 111 -11.57 8.46 15.19
N SER A 112 -11.41 9.52 14.40
CA SER A 112 -10.74 10.74 14.87
C SER A 112 -11.56 11.51 15.89
N GLN A 113 -10.85 12.01 16.90
CA GLN A 113 -11.39 12.94 17.89
C GLN A 113 -11.15 14.41 17.46
N SER A 114 -10.36 14.64 16.41
CA SER A 114 -9.95 15.97 15.94
C SER A 114 -10.85 16.46 14.80
N SER A 115 -11.51 17.61 15.00
CA SER A 115 -12.33 18.27 13.97
C SER A 115 -11.55 18.64 12.70
N ASP A 116 -10.25 18.89 12.84
CA ASP A 116 -9.41 19.43 11.78
C ASP A 116 -8.61 18.34 11.05
N LEU A 117 -8.80 17.06 11.38
CA LEU A 117 -8.03 15.96 10.78
C LEU A 117 -8.17 15.94 9.26
N ILE A 118 -9.40 16.03 8.76
CA ILE A 118 -9.70 15.97 7.32
C ILE A 118 -8.97 17.07 6.56
N PHE A 119 -8.93 18.28 7.14
CA PHE A 119 -8.27 19.44 6.54
C PHE A 119 -6.75 19.27 6.46
N ASN A 120 -6.17 18.59 7.45
CA ASN A 120 -4.73 18.39 7.55
C ASN A 120 -4.23 17.08 6.88
N LEU A 121 -5.14 16.17 6.54
CA LEU A 121 -4.82 14.96 5.76
C LEU A 121 -4.37 15.33 4.34
N PRO A 122 -3.39 14.60 3.76
CA PRO A 122 -3.09 14.76 2.35
C PRO A 122 -4.31 14.45 1.49
N LEU A 123 -4.38 15.11 0.33
CA LEU A 123 -5.36 14.78 -0.69
C LEU A 123 -5.28 13.30 -1.07
N ILE A 124 -6.44 12.66 -1.25
CA ILE A 124 -6.57 11.22 -1.54
C ILE A 124 -5.68 10.81 -2.72
N HIS A 125 -5.67 11.57 -3.81
CA HIS A 125 -4.83 11.25 -4.98
C HIS A 125 -3.32 11.22 -4.65
N ARG A 126 -2.84 12.07 -3.71
CA ARG A 126 -1.43 12.05 -3.27
C ARG A 126 -1.13 10.82 -2.44
N MET A 127 -2.09 10.39 -1.61
CA MET A 127 -2.00 9.13 -0.86
C MET A 127 -1.94 7.95 -1.82
N LYS A 128 -2.85 7.87 -2.80
CA LYS A 128 -2.86 6.86 -3.87
C LYS A 128 -1.50 6.79 -4.60
N ASN A 129 -1.00 7.93 -5.09
CA ASN A 129 0.28 7.99 -5.79
C ASN A 129 1.48 7.57 -4.92
N THR A 130 1.47 7.96 -3.65
CA THR A 130 2.55 7.58 -2.71
C THR A 130 2.50 6.08 -2.44
N SER A 131 1.32 5.53 -2.17
CA SER A 131 1.10 4.09 -1.94
C SER A 131 1.51 3.26 -3.16
N GLN A 132 1.13 3.67 -4.38
CA GLN A 132 1.55 3.02 -5.62
C GLN A 132 3.08 2.99 -5.73
N LYS A 133 3.75 4.13 -5.51
CA LYS A 133 5.22 4.20 -5.54
C LYS A 133 5.87 3.30 -4.49
N GLN A 134 5.28 3.16 -3.30
CA GLN A 134 5.82 2.24 -2.28
C GLN A 134 5.70 0.79 -2.76
N ARG A 135 4.53 0.38 -3.26
CA ARG A 135 4.32 -0.98 -3.76
C ARG A 135 5.23 -1.31 -4.95
N CYS A 136 5.45 -0.37 -5.86
CA CYS A 136 6.40 -0.57 -6.98
C CYS A 136 7.87 -0.67 -6.53
N LYS A 137 8.26 -0.05 -5.40
CA LYS A 137 9.64 -0.14 -4.89
C LYS A 137 9.95 -1.47 -4.23
N THR A 138 8.94 -2.13 -3.67
CA THR A 138 9.10 -3.34 -2.85
C THR A 138 8.54 -4.58 -3.50
N GLY A 139 7.64 -4.42 -4.47
CA GLY A 139 7.09 -5.51 -5.26
C GLY A 139 8.06 -6.00 -6.32
N SER A 140 7.70 -7.12 -6.94
CA SER A 140 8.42 -7.63 -8.11
C SER A 140 8.41 -6.60 -9.23
N PRO A 141 9.51 -6.46 -9.99
CA PRO A 141 9.54 -5.60 -11.16
C PRO A 141 8.41 -5.99 -12.12
N ILE A 142 7.76 -4.97 -12.70
CA ILE A 142 6.71 -5.19 -13.70
C ILE A 142 7.39 -5.82 -14.92
N PRO A 143 6.94 -7.01 -15.37
CA PRO A 143 7.52 -7.65 -16.55
C PRO A 143 7.32 -6.75 -17.78
N GLN A 144 8.40 -6.56 -18.54
CA GLN A 144 8.40 -5.78 -19.78
C GLN A 144 8.31 -6.64 -21.04
N SER A 145 8.47 -7.94 -20.91
CA SER A 145 8.25 -8.91 -21.98
C SER A 145 7.66 -10.21 -21.41
N ILE A 146 7.07 -11.03 -22.28
CA ILE A 146 6.41 -12.27 -21.87
C ILE A 146 7.40 -13.32 -21.33
N GLU A 147 8.65 -13.27 -21.77
CA GLU A 147 9.75 -14.14 -21.30
C GLU A 147 10.17 -13.84 -19.85
N GLN A 148 9.86 -12.64 -19.35
CA GLN A 148 10.12 -12.27 -17.96
C GLN A 148 9.09 -12.84 -17.00
N LEU A 149 7.96 -13.37 -17.49
CA LEU A 149 6.99 -14.06 -16.65
C LEU A 149 7.53 -15.45 -16.27
N PRO A 150 7.55 -15.82 -14.98
CA PRO A 150 7.95 -17.16 -14.57
C PRO A 150 7.08 -18.23 -15.23
N TYR A 151 7.67 -19.36 -15.60
CA TYR A 151 6.96 -20.53 -16.12
C TYR A 151 7.38 -21.79 -15.35
N PRO A 152 6.46 -22.50 -14.68
CA PRO A 152 5.04 -22.14 -14.50
C PRO A 152 4.85 -20.86 -13.65
N LEU A 153 3.66 -20.25 -13.72
CA LEU A 153 3.32 -19.14 -12.82
C LEU A 153 3.35 -19.58 -11.34
N PRO A 154 3.81 -18.70 -10.42
CA PRO A 154 3.74 -18.95 -8.99
C PRO A 154 2.31 -19.13 -8.48
N ASP A 155 2.10 -20.05 -7.53
CA ASP A 155 0.78 -20.40 -6.96
C ASP A 155 -0.05 -19.20 -6.48
N VAL A 156 0.61 -18.15 -5.98
CA VAL A 156 -0.05 -16.91 -5.55
C VAL A 156 -0.85 -16.20 -6.65
N TYR A 157 -0.56 -16.51 -7.92
CA TYR A 157 -1.29 -16.00 -9.09
C TYR A 157 -2.20 -17.05 -9.73
N CYS A 158 -2.14 -18.30 -9.26
CA CYS A 158 -2.89 -19.43 -9.82
C CYS A 158 -4.22 -19.65 -9.10
N ASN A 159 -4.39 -19.07 -7.90
CA ASN A 159 -5.53 -19.31 -7.02
C ASN A 159 -6.30 -18.03 -6.68
N THR A 160 -7.59 -18.17 -6.36
CA THR A 160 -8.42 -17.10 -5.81
C THR A 160 -7.98 -16.71 -4.40
N THR A 161 -8.55 -15.64 -3.85
CA THR A 161 -8.35 -15.24 -2.44
C THR A 161 -8.86 -16.28 -1.42
N LYS A 162 -9.67 -17.24 -1.87
CA LYS A 162 -10.14 -18.39 -1.08
C LYS A 162 -9.29 -19.65 -1.32
N SER A 163 -8.15 -19.50 -1.99
CA SER A 163 -7.22 -20.58 -2.35
C SER A 163 -7.79 -21.63 -3.33
N GLU A 164 -8.83 -21.29 -4.09
CA GLU A 164 -9.40 -22.16 -5.13
C GLU A 164 -8.65 -21.97 -6.45
N LEU A 165 -8.50 -23.02 -7.26
CA LEU A 165 -7.83 -22.92 -8.57
C LEU A 165 -8.56 -21.90 -9.46
N PHE A 166 -7.79 -21.00 -10.07
CA PHE A 166 -8.28 -19.94 -10.93
C PHE A 166 -7.57 -19.90 -12.29
N LEU A 167 -6.27 -20.17 -12.33
CA LEU A 167 -5.52 -20.34 -13.58
C LEU A 167 -5.83 -21.73 -14.17
N LEU A 168 -6.58 -21.75 -15.27
CA LEU A 168 -6.96 -22.98 -15.98
C LEU A 168 -5.95 -23.39 -17.06
N TYR A 169 -5.23 -22.42 -17.62
CA TYR A 169 -4.26 -22.67 -18.68
C TYR A 169 -3.10 -21.68 -18.62
N ASP A 170 -1.88 -22.20 -18.74
CA ASP A 170 -0.65 -21.45 -18.98
C ASP A 170 0.17 -22.23 -20.00
N GLY A 171 0.15 -21.77 -21.25
CA GLY A 171 0.74 -22.51 -22.37
C GLY A 171 0.76 -21.71 -23.66
N SER A 172 1.09 -22.36 -24.77
CA SER A 172 1.18 -21.71 -26.08
C SER A 172 -0.10 -21.87 -26.88
N LEU A 173 -0.74 -20.75 -27.25
CA LEU A 173 -1.84 -20.67 -28.21
C LEU A 173 -1.35 -19.90 -29.44
N GLY A 174 -1.42 -20.50 -30.62
CA GLY A 174 -0.94 -19.86 -31.84
C GLY A 174 0.55 -19.51 -31.82
N GLY A 175 1.37 -20.28 -31.08
CA GLY A 175 2.82 -20.05 -30.96
C GLY A 175 3.22 -19.04 -29.88
N THR A 176 2.27 -18.34 -29.26
CA THR A 176 2.54 -17.33 -28.23
C THR A 176 1.96 -17.76 -26.88
N ARG A 177 2.66 -17.44 -25.79
CA ARG A 177 2.20 -17.81 -24.44
C ARG A 177 0.91 -17.08 -24.11
N SER A 178 -0.06 -17.81 -23.60
CA SER A 178 -1.38 -17.32 -23.24
C SER A 178 -1.81 -17.90 -21.89
N LEU A 179 -2.54 -17.11 -21.12
CA LEU A 179 -3.05 -17.47 -19.80
C LEU A 179 -4.57 -17.44 -19.83
N VAL A 180 -5.23 -18.45 -19.27
CA VAL A 180 -6.69 -18.48 -19.13
C VAL A 180 -7.06 -18.66 -17.68
N PHE A 181 -7.95 -17.79 -17.20
CA PHE A 181 -8.43 -17.73 -15.83
C PHE A 181 -9.94 -17.89 -15.77
N ALA A 182 -10.42 -18.78 -14.91
CA ALA A 182 -11.81 -18.87 -14.49
C ALA A 182 -11.91 -19.72 -13.23
N SER A 183 -12.91 -19.47 -12.38
CA SER A 183 -13.22 -20.40 -11.31
C SER A 183 -14.03 -21.60 -11.86
N TYR A 184 -14.00 -22.73 -11.14
CA TYR A 184 -14.85 -23.87 -11.48
C TYR A 184 -16.34 -23.48 -11.53
N ASN A 185 -16.79 -22.66 -10.58
CA ASN A 185 -18.18 -22.21 -10.52
C ASN A 185 -18.54 -21.34 -11.73
N ASP A 186 -17.63 -20.49 -12.20
CA ASP A 186 -17.85 -19.66 -13.38
C ASP A 186 -17.99 -20.52 -14.64
N ILE A 187 -17.17 -21.57 -14.79
CA ILE A 187 -17.28 -22.52 -15.91
C ILE A 187 -18.59 -23.30 -15.86
N VAL A 188 -18.98 -23.80 -14.67
CA VAL A 188 -20.26 -24.50 -14.50
C VAL A 188 -21.42 -23.55 -14.82
N TYR A 189 -21.39 -22.33 -14.30
CA TYR A 189 -22.42 -21.32 -14.56
C TYR A 189 -22.52 -20.99 -16.05
N LEU A 190 -21.38 -20.81 -16.73
CA LEU A 190 -21.32 -20.57 -18.16
C LEU A 190 -21.94 -21.74 -18.95
N SER A 191 -21.62 -22.98 -18.59
CA SER A 191 -22.16 -24.17 -19.27
C SER A 191 -23.68 -24.37 -19.12
N GLN A 192 -24.29 -23.70 -18.16
CA GLN A 192 -25.75 -23.70 -17.95
C GLN A 192 -26.47 -22.57 -18.70
N GLN A 193 -25.75 -21.59 -19.25
CA GLN A 193 -26.36 -20.48 -19.99
C GLN A 193 -26.65 -20.87 -21.43
N GLU A 194 -27.78 -20.37 -21.95
CA GLU A 194 -28.15 -20.51 -23.35
C GLU A 194 -27.31 -19.62 -24.29
N HIS A 195 -26.87 -18.46 -23.78
CA HIS A 195 -26.15 -17.46 -24.56
C HIS A 195 -24.89 -16.99 -23.84
N TRP A 196 -23.79 -16.94 -24.61
CA TRP A 196 -22.52 -16.38 -24.17
C TRP A 196 -22.21 -15.15 -25.00
N TYR A 197 -21.62 -14.16 -24.36
CA TYR A 197 -21.01 -13.03 -25.03
C TYR A 197 -19.51 -13.10 -24.86
N SER A 198 -18.78 -12.53 -25.81
CA SER A 198 -17.34 -12.41 -25.70
C SER A 198 -16.87 -11.08 -26.23
N ASP A 199 -15.87 -10.50 -25.58
CA ASP A 199 -15.25 -9.26 -26.03
C ASP A 199 -13.72 -9.35 -25.91
N GLY A 200 -13.05 -8.78 -26.91
CA GLY A 200 -11.60 -8.66 -26.98
C GLY A 200 -11.18 -7.21 -26.77
N THR A 201 -10.47 -6.93 -25.68
CA THR A 201 -10.01 -5.59 -25.33
C THR A 201 -8.49 -5.47 -25.52
N PHE A 202 -8.09 -4.67 -26.50
CA PHE A 202 -6.68 -4.40 -26.83
C PHE A 202 -6.10 -3.24 -26.02
N TYR A 203 -6.83 -2.13 -25.91
CA TYR A 203 -6.33 -0.88 -25.32
C TYR A 203 -5.94 -0.97 -23.84
N THR A 204 -6.61 -1.84 -23.07
CA THR A 204 -6.35 -2.02 -21.63
C THR A 204 -5.51 -3.25 -21.33
N CYS A 205 -5.08 -3.99 -22.36
CA CYS A 205 -4.26 -5.17 -22.19
C CYS A 205 -2.87 -4.80 -21.68
N PRO A 206 -2.28 -5.54 -20.71
CA PRO A 206 -0.87 -5.41 -20.38
C PRO A 206 -0.01 -5.55 -21.63
N SER A 207 0.98 -4.66 -21.81
CA SER A 207 1.79 -4.58 -23.04
C SER A 207 2.59 -5.83 -23.39
N ILE A 208 2.71 -6.79 -22.46
CA ILE A 208 3.37 -8.07 -22.68
C ILE A 208 2.43 -9.12 -23.32
N PHE A 209 1.14 -8.82 -23.42
CA PHE A 209 0.12 -9.61 -24.11
C PHE A 209 -0.53 -8.77 -25.20
N TYR A 210 -1.11 -9.42 -26.20
CA TYR A 210 -1.74 -8.75 -27.33
C TYR A 210 -3.15 -8.25 -27.00
N GLN A 211 -3.94 -9.07 -26.31
CA GLN A 211 -5.31 -8.74 -25.93
C GLN A 211 -5.74 -9.41 -24.63
N ILE A 212 -6.68 -8.77 -23.93
CA ILE A 212 -7.52 -9.45 -22.94
C ILE A 212 -8.78 -9.91 -23.68
N TYR A 213 -9.05 -11.21 -23.67
CA TYR A 213 -10.31 -11.76 -24.16
C TYR A 213 -11.15 -12.22 -22.98
N SER A 214 -12.44 -11.87 -22.98
CA SER A 214 -13.35 -12.23 -21.88
C SER A 214 -14.59 -12.92 -22.41
N ILE A 215 -15.07 -13.92 -21.68
CA ILE A 215 -16.33 -14.62 -21.97
C ILE A 215 -17.28 -14.37 -20.81
N HIS A 216 -18.50 -13.96 -21.16
CA HIS A 216 -19.53 -13.52 -20.25
C HIS A 216 -20.75 -14.42 -20.34
N ALA A 217 -21.28 -14.77 -19.19
CA ALA A 217 -22.62 -15.31 -19.04
C ALA A 217 -23.63 -14.16 -18.97
N TYR A 218 -24.76 -14.30 -19.66
CA TYR A 218 -25.84 -13.34 -19.58
C TYR A 218 -27.07 -13.96 -18.93
N TYR A 219 -27.53 -13.31 -17.87
CA TYR A 219 -28.71 -13.72 -17.14
C TYR A 219 -29.42 -12.50 -16.58
N ASP A 220 -30.74 -12.45 -16.76
CA ASP A 220 -31.62 -11.41 -16.19
C ASP A 220 -31.14 -9.96 -16.45
N GLY A 221 -30.76 -9.66 -17.70
CA GLY A 221 -30.28 -8.31 -18.06
C GLY A 221 -28.83 -8.00 -17.69
N MET A 222 -28.14 -8.92 -17.01
CA MET A 222 -26.79 -8.72 -16.49
C MET A 222 -25.78 -9.58 -17.24
N SER A 223 -24.74 -8.93 -17.77
CA SER A 223 -23.56 -9.60 -18.33
C SER A 223 -22.51 -9.76 -17.24
N THR A 224 -22.17 -11.00 -16.90
CA THR A 224 -21.18 -11.33 -15.88
C THR A 224 -19.96 -11.99 -16.53
N PRO A 225 -18.75 -11.43 -16.38
CA PRO A 225 -17.55 -12.07 -16.91
C PRO A 225 -17.23 -13.33 -16.10
N CYS A 226 -17.01 -14.43 -16.80
CA CYS A 226 -16.77 -15.75 -16.21
C CYS A 226 -15.38 -16.29 -16.56
N VAL A 227 -14.86 -15.94 -17.74
CA VAL A 227 -13.53 -16.35 -18.20
C VAL A 227 -12.76 -15.13 -18.64
N PHE A 228 -11.49 -15.05 -18.25
CA PHE A 228 -10.53 -14.06 -18.72
C PHE A 228 -9.33 -14.75 -19.34
N ALA A 229 -8.93 -14.33 -20.53
CA ALA A 229 -7.74 -14.84 -21.19
C ALA A 229 -6.80 -13.67 -21.53
N LEU A 230 -5.55 -13.78 -21.10
CA LEU A 230 -4.46 -12.95 -21.58
C LEU A 230 -3.84 -13.68 -22.77
N LEU A 231 -4.16 -13.22 -23.97
CA LEU A 231 -3.75 -13.88 -25.19
C LEU A 231 -2.47 -13.24 -25.71
N GLY A 232 -1.48 -14.08 -25.99
CA GLY A 232 -0.33 -13.68 -26.78
C GLY A 232 -0.74 -13.42 -28.23
N GLY A 233 0.13 -12.74 -28.97
CA GLY A 233 -0.09 -12.45 -30.37
C GLY A 233 0.93 -11.43 -30.87
N GLU A 234 0.99 -11.31 -32.19
CA GLU A 234 1.68 -10.22 -32.87
C GLU A 234 0.60 -9.26 -33.39
N SER A 235 0.87 -7.95 -33.34
CA SER A 235 0.00 -6.99 -34.01
C SER A 235 -0.01 -7.29 -35.51
N GLU A 236 -1.20 -7.44 -36.10
CA GLU A 236 -1.32 -7.35 -37.56
C GLU A 236 -0.76 -5.98 -37.97
N GLU A 237 0.30 -5.98 -38.77
CA GLU A 237 0.74 -4.78 -39.48
C GLU A 237 -0.41 -4.32 -40.37
N THR A 238 -1.08 -3.25 -39.97
CA THR A 238 -2.02 -2.50 -40.84
C THR A 238 -1.28 -1.73 -41.91
#